data_AF-A0A1T4WL33-F1
#
_entry.id   AF-A0A1T4WL33-F1
#
_cell.length_a   1.000
_cell.length_b   1.000
_cell.length_c   1.000
_cell.angle_alpha   90.00
_cell.angle_beta   90.00
_cell.angle_gamma   90.00
#
_symmetry.space_group_name_H-M   'P 1'
#
loop_
_entity.id
_entity.type
_entity.pdbx_description
1 polymer ?
#
loop_
_entity_poly.entity_id
_entity_poly.type
_entity_poly.pdbx_seq_one_letter_code
_entity_poly.pdbx_strand_id
1 'polypeptide(L)'
;MLTCPTVKAAARAAGLDESTIRRYRQDPAFIAEYERRCAEMLETATDNAKAAMPPAIDRLRGIIDDDQQQPQQHIAAARAVLEYGLRLVEANDFEQRLRALEERSRK
;
A
#
# COMPACT_ATOMS: atom_id res chain seq x y z
N MET A 1 -18.38 -1.45 6.00
CA MET A 1 -17.27 -0.97 6.87
C MET A 1 -15.97 -0.88 6.09
N LEU A 2 -15.59 -1.95 5.37
CA LEU A 2 -14.31 -2.05 4.66
C LEU A 2 -14.00 -0.87 3.73
N THR A 3 -15.01 -0.34 3.03
CA THR A 3 -14.85 0.72 2.04
C THR A 3 -15.37 2.10 2.51
N CYS A 4 -15.78 2.22 3.77
CA CYS A 4 -16.40 3.44 4.29
C CYS A 4 -15.55 4.05 5.41
N PRO A 5 -15.31 5.37 5.42
CA PRO A 5 -14.42 6.02 6.39
C PRO A 5 -15.02 6.10 7.80
N THR A 6 -16.32 5.88 7.98
CA THR A 6 -17.01 6.00 9.27
C THR A 6 -18.05 4.90 9.49
N VAL A 7 -18.36 4.64 10.77
CA VAL A 7 -19.42 3.71 11.20
C VAL A 7 -20.77 4.11 10.63
N LYS A 8 -21.09 5.42 10.65
CA LYS A 8 -22.33 5.97 10.10
C LYS A 8 -22.45 5.76 8.59
N ALA A 9 -21.39 6.00 7.84
CA ALA A 9 -21.37 5.76 6.40
C ALA A 9 -21.52 4.26 6.09
N ALA A 10 -20.85 3.39 6.86
CA ALA A 10 -20.97 1.95 6.73
C ALA A 10 -22.39 1.44 7.05
N ALA A 11 -23.03 1.98 8.10
CA ALA A 11 -24.39 1.65 8.49
C ALA A 11 -25.39 2.00 7.38
N ARG A 12 -25.30 3.24 6.87
CA ARG A 12 -26.12 3.71 5.75
C ARG A 12 -25.91 2.86 4.49
N ALA A 13 -24.66 2.56 4.14
CA ALA A 13 -24.34 1.75 2.96
C ALA A 13 -24.84 0.30 3.08
N ALA A 14 -24.90 -0.24 4.31
CA ALA A 14 -25.41 -1.57 4.58
C ALA A 14 -26.93 -1.62 4.80
N GLY A 15 -27.63 -0.48 4.79
CA GLY A 15 -29.06 -0.40 5.14
C GLY A 15 -29.36 -0.74 6.61
N LEU A 16 -28.39 -0.54 7.50
CA LEU A 16 -28.47 -0.88 8.93
C LEU A 16 -28.46 0.39 9.79
N ASP A 17 -28.97 0.26 11.01
CA ASP A 17 -28.80 1.30 12.04
C ASP A 17 -27.39 1.26 12.64
N GLU A 18 -26.89 2.42 13.07
CA GLU A 18 -25.57 2.54 13.71
C GLU A 18 -25.42 1.64 14.95
N SER A 19 -26.50 1.45 15.73
CA SER A 19 -26.50 0.57 16.90
C SER A 19 -26.24 -0.90 16.55
N THR A 20 -26.78 -1.36 15.41
CA THR A 20 -26.60 -2.74 14.93
C THR A 20 -25.14 -3.00 14.55
N ILE A 21 -24.53 -2.03 13.86
CA ILE A 21 -23.12 -2.07 13.49
C ILE A 21 -22.22 -2.05 14.74
N ARG A 22 -22.56 -1.23 15.76
CA ARG A 22 -21.81 -1.21 17.03
C ARG A 22 -21.89 -2.54 17.77
N ARG A 23 -23.05 -3.22 17.74
CA ARG A 23 -23.21 -4.57 18.29
C ARG A 23 -22.36 -5.60 17.54
N TYR A 24 -22.33 -5.57 16.21
CA TYR A 24 -21.45 -6.44 15.43
C TYR A 24 -19.97 -6.23 15.73
N ARG A 25 -19.55 -5.02 16.08
CA ARG A 25 -18.17 -4.78 16.53
C ARG A 25 -17.82 -5.41 17.88
N GLN A 26 -18.80 -5.83 18.67
CA GLN A 26 -18.59 -6.54 19.91
C GLN A 26 -18.55 -8.06 19.71
N ASP A 27 -18.94 -8.54 18.52
CA ASP A 27 -18.89 -9.96 18.16
C ASP A 27 -17.47 -10.31 17.68
N PRO A 28 -16.76 -11.20 18.41
CA PRO A 28 -15.40 -11.60 18.03
C PRO A 28 -15.30 -12.23 16.64
N ALA A 29 -16.31 -13.00 16.22
CA ALA A 29 -16.31 -13.64 14.92
C ALA A 29 -16.44 -12.62 13.78
N PHE A 30 -17.26 -11.58 13.99
CA PHE A 30 -17.42 -10.50 13.02
C PHE A 30 -16.14 -9.66 12.90
N ILE A 31 -15.51 -9.30 14.03
CA ILE A 31 -14.25 -8.54 14.02
C ILE A 31 -13.15 -9.33 13.34
N ALA A 32 -12.99 -10.63 13.64
CA ALA A 32 -12.00 -11.47 13.00
C ALA A 32 -12.15 -11.51 11.47
N GLU A 33 -13.38 -11.72 10.97
CA GLU A 33 -13.63 -11.70 9.53
C GLU A 33 -13.42 -10.30 8.93
N TYR A 34 -13.82 -9.24 9.63
CA TYR A 34 -13.59 -7.87 9.19
C TYR A 34 -12.10 -7.55 9.05
N GLU A 35 -11.28 -7.90 10.05
CA GLU A 35 -9.83 -7.71 10.03
C GLU A 35 -9.17 -8.51 8.90
N ARG A 36 -9.60 -9.77 8.70
CA ARG A 36 -9.13 -10.61 7.60
C ARG A 36 -9.37 -9.94 6.24
N ARG A 37 -10.58 -9.41 6.01
CA ARG A 37 -10.91 -8.69 4.77
C ARG A 37 -10.16 -7.37 4.61
N CYS A 38 -9.92 -6.65 5.71
CA CYS A 38 -9.05 -5.47 5.69
C CYS A 38 -7.63 -5.84 5.26
N ALA A 39 -7.07 -6.93 5.79
CA ALA A 39 -5.75 -7.41 5.43
C ALA A 39 -5.67 -7.77 3.93
N GLU A 40 -6.62 -8.55 3.41
CA GLU A 40 -6.70 -8.89 1.98
C GLU A 40 -6.76 -7.64 1.07
N MET A 41 -7.56 -6.64 1.47
CA MET A 41 -7.71 -5.41 0.71
C MET A 41 -6.42 -4.58 0.74
N LEU A 42 -5.73 -4.53 1.88
CA LEU A 42 -4.45 -3.84 2.01
C LEU A 42 -3.35 -4.53 1.21
N GLU A 43 -3.31 -5.86 1.22
CA GLU A 43 -2.41 -6.67 0.40
C GLU A 43 -2.62 -6.37 -1.08
N THR A 44 -3.86 -6.42 -1.55
CA THR A 44 -4.21 -6.09 -2.94
C THR A 44 -3.80 -4.66 -3.31
N ALA A 45 -4.05 -3.67 -2.44
CA ALA A 45 -3.65 -2.30 -2.68
C ALA A 45 -2.12 -2.14 -2.74
N THR A 46 -1.40 -2.87 -1.89
CA THR A 46 0.06 -2.90 -1.86
C THR A 46 0.62 -3.50 -3.16
N ASP A 47 0.05 -4.60 -3.63
CA ASP A 47 0.50 -5.23 -4.87
C ASP A 47 0.22 -4.36 -6.10
N ASN A 48 -0.93 -3.69 -6.15
CA ASN A 48 -1.21 -2.69 -7.18
C ASN A 48 -0.22 -1.52 -7.14
N ALA A 49 0.12 -1.03 -5.94
CA ALA A 49 1.12 0.03 -5.78
C ALA A 49 2.50 -0.43 -6.27
N LYS A 50 2.94 -1.64 -5.90
CA LYS A 50 4.19 -2.23 -6.40
C LYS A 50 4.20 -2.34 -7.92
N ALA A 51 3.11 -2.80 -8.54
CA ALA A 51 2.98 -2.93 -9.98
C ALA A 51 3.02 -1.57 -10.71
N ALA A 52 2.56 -0.50 -10.07
CA ALA A 52 2.60 0.85 -10.62
C ALA A 52 3.97 1.53 -10.52
N MET A 53 4.88 1.04 -9.67
CA MET A 53 6.20 1.67 -9.47
C MET A 53 7.10 1.61 -10.73
N PRO A 54 7.31 0.46 -11.41
CA PRO A 54 8.15 0.40 -12.60
C PRO A 54 7.76 1.40 -13.71
N PRO A 55 6.48 1.46 -14.16
CA PRO A 55 6.11 2.41 -15.21
C PRO A 55 6.21 3.88 -14.75
N ALA A 56 6.03 4.17 -13.45
CA ALA A 56 6.26 5.51 -12.93
C ALA A 56 7.74 5.90 -12.96
N ILE A 57 8.65 4.98 -12.60
CA ILE A 57 10.10 5.18 -12.68
C ILE A 57 10.54 5.37 -14.14
N ASP A 58 10.01 4.58 -15.08
CA ASP A 58 10.28 4.75 -16.51
C ASP A 58 9.85 6.14 -17.00
N ARG A 59 8.70 6.63 -16.53
CA ARG A 59 8.24 7.97 -16.89
C ARG A 59 9.17 9.07 -16.35
N LEU A 60 9.65 8.94 -15.11
CA LEU A 60 10.61 9.89 -14.54
C LEU A 60 11.94 9.86 -15.29
N ARG A 61 12.43 8.66 -15.67
CA ARG A 61 13.64 8.52 -16.51
C ARG A 61 13.48 9.25 -17.84
N GLY A 62 12.32 9.10 -18.49
CA GLY A 62 12.02 9.83 -19.72
C GLY A 62 12.04 11.36 -19.56
N ILE A 63 11.67 11.90 -18.39
CA ILE A 63 11.80 13.35 -18.11
C ILE A 63 13.26 13.74 -17.92
N ILE A 64 14.07 12.88 -17.29
CA ILE A 64 15.51 13.13 -17.08
C ILE A 64 16.24 13.21 -18.43
N ASP A 65 15.89 12.34 -19.37
CA ASP A 65 16.55 12.22 -20.68
C ASP A 65 16.01 13.20 -21.74
N ASP A 66 14.98 14.00 -21.44
CA ASP A 66 14.33 14.90 -22.39
C ASP A 66 14.91 16.32 -22.33
N ASP A 67 15.87 16.62 -23.21
CA ASP A 67 16.56 17.92 -23.32
C ASP A 67 15.64 19.13 -23.57
N GLN A 68 14.35 18.92 -23.85
CA GLN A 68 13.37 20.00 -24.02
C GLN A 68 12.69 20.44 -22.70
N GLN A 69 12.89 19.69 -21.61
CA GLN A 69 12.30 20.04 -20.31
C GLN A 69 13.05 21.20 -19.65
N GLN A 70 12.37 21.89 -18.73
CA GLN A 70 13.03 22.91 -17.92
C GLN A 70 14.02 22.25 -16.94
N PRO A 71 15.19 22.86 -16.67
CA PRO A 71 16.18 22.31 -15.73
C PRO A 71 15.59 21.88 -14.37
N GLN A 72 14.58 22.60 -13.86
CA GLN A 72 13.91 22.26 -12.61
C GLN A 72 13.13 20.94 -12.68
N GLN A 73 12.55 20.60 -13.83
CA GLN A 73 11.80 19.36 -14.03
C GLN A 73 12.74 18.15 -14.07
N HIS A 74 13.90 18.27 -14.71
CA HIS A 74 14.96 17.26 -14.65
C HIS A 74 15.42 17.01 -13.22
N ILE A 75 15.73 18.07 -12.47
CA ILE A 75 16.19 17.96 -11.08
C ILE A 75 15.12 17.28 -10.21
N ALA A 76 13.85 17.67 -10.37
CA ALA A 76 12.74 17.07 -9.63
C ALA A 76 12.57 15.59 -9.95
N ALA A 77 12.63 15.21 -11.23
CA ALA A 77 12.53 13.81 -11.66
C ALA A 77 13.72 12.97 -11.18
N ALA A 78 14.94 13.47 -11.33
CA ALA A 78 16.16 12.81 -10.85
C ALA A 78 16.12 12.60 -9.34
N ARG A 79 15.72 13.61 -8.57
CA ARG A 79 15.57 13.49 -7.11
C ARG A 79 14.55 12.43 -6.73
N ALA A 80 13.40 12.41 -7.40
CA ALA A 80 12.37 11.40 -7.15
C ALA A 80 12.92 9.98 -7.43
N VAL A 81 13.59 9.76 -8.56
CA VAL A 81 14.19 8.45 -8.89
C VAL A 81 15.21 8.02 -7.85
N LEU A 82 16.10 8.92 -7.41
CA LEU A 82 17.12 8.62 -6.40
C LEU A 82 16.49 8.30 -5.03
N GLU A 83 15.49 9.07 -4.60
CA GLU A 83 14.80 8.85 -3.32
C GLU A 83 14.06 7.51 -3.30
N TYR A 84 13.30 7.19 -4.36
CA TYR A 84 12.59 5.92 -4.45
C TYR A 84 13.55 4.75 -4.67
N GLY A 85 14.61 4.93 -5.45
CA GLY A 85 15.64 3.92 -5.65
C GLY A 85 16.27 3.47 -4.33
N LEU A 86 16.63 4.41 -3.46
CA LEU A 86 17.17 4.10 -2.13
C LEU A 86 16.17 3.29 -1.28
N ARG A 87 14.92 3.74 -1.22
CA ARG A 87 13.86 3.04 -0.45
C ARG A 87 13.60 1.62 -0.97
N LEU A 88 13.66 1.40 -2.28
CA LEU A 88 13.44 0.09 -2.88
C LEU A 88 14.60 -0.87 -2.57
N VAL A 89 15.84 -0.38 -2.61
CA VAL A 89 17.02 -1.16 -2.21
C VAL A 89 16.90 -1.57 -0.74
N GLU A 90 16.60 -0.62 0.15
CA GLU A 90 16.40 -0.91 1.58
C GLU A 90 15.29 -1.94 1.82
N ALA A 91 14.14 -1.78 1.16
CA ALA A 91 13.01 -2.72 1.28
C ALA A 91 13.40 -4.14 0.82
N ASN A 92 14.10 -4.26 -0.31
CA ASN A 92 14.57 -5.54 -0.83
C ASN A 92 15.60 -6.18 0.13
N ASP A 93 16.54 -5.40 0.66
CA ASP A 93 17.55 -5.89 1.60
C ASP A 93 16.91 -6.40 2.90
N PHE A 94 15.91 -5.68 3.43
CA PHE A 94 15.15 -6.14 4.60
C PHE A 94 14.38 -7.44 4.31
N GLU A 95 13.74 -7.55 3.15
CA GLU A 95 13.01 -8.76 2.76
C GLU A 95 13.96 -9.97 2.65
N GLN A 96 15.11 -9.80 1.99
CA GLN A 96 16.12 -10.87 1.87
C GLN A 96 16.64 -11.31 3.24
N ARG A 97 16.93 -10.36 4.13
CA ARG A 97 17.38 -10.65 5.50
C ARG A 97 16.31 -11.37 6.32
N LEU A 98 15.05 -10.97 6.19
CA LEU A 98 13.93 -11.61 6.87
C LEU A 98 13.75 -13.05 6.40
N ARG A 99 13.72 -13.29 5.09
CA ARG A 99 13.64 -14.64 4.51
C ARG A 99 14.78 -15.54 5.00
N ALA A 100 16.01 -15.03 5.02
CA ALA A 100 17.16 -15.78 5.52
C ALA A 100 17.05 -16.15 7.02
N LEU A 101 16.44 -15.29 7.84
CA LEU A 101 16.18 -15.58 9.25
C LEU A 101 15.07 -16.63 9.42
N GLU A 102 13.99 -16.53 8.65
CA GLU A 102 12.89 -17.51 8.66
C GLU A 102 13.33 -18.91 8.21
N GLU A 103 14.22 -19.00 7.22
CA GLU A 103 14.79 -20.28 6.79
C GLU A 103 15.67 -20.94 7.86
N ARG A 104 16.35 -20.13 8.67
CA ARG A 104 17.19 -20.62 9.78
C ARG A 104 16.36 -21.05 10.98
N SER A 105 15.27 -20.37 11.30
CA SER A 105 14.41 -20.71 12.44
C SER A 105 13.52 -21.93 12.18
N ARG A 106 13.32 -22.31 10.90
CA ARG A 106 12.61 -23.52 10.50
C ARG A 106 13.49 -24.79 10.51
N LYS A 107 14.81 -24.67 10.74
CA LYS A 107 15.75 -25.79 10.87
C LYS A 107 16.10 -26.03 12.34
#